data_AF-A0A3D4KT00-F1
#
_entry.id   AF-A0A3D4KT00-F1
#
_cell.length_a   1.000
_cell.length_b   1.000
_cell.length_c   1.000
_cell.angle_alpha   90.00
_cell.angle_beta   90.00
_cell.angle_gamma   90.00
#
_symmetry.space_group_name_H-M   'P 1'
#
loop_
_entity.id
_entity.type
_entity.pdbx_description
1 polymer ?
#
loop_
_entity_poly.entity_id
_entity_poly.type
_entity_poly.pdbx_seq_one_letter_code
_entity_poly.pdbx_strand_id
1 'polypeptide(L)'
;TRIIDAASGWFDKGGGDICSVHVYNHECHFIPDVRPIVLSECGGYIYSVKDHVCNTKPYGYGSTGSSEHLLQRIKKLYLEEVQPSISKGLCGAIYTQLSDVEDETNGIVTYDRKVVKLPADEMRGIFAGLVISDR
;
A
#
# COMPACT_ATOMS: atom_id res chain seq x y z
N THR A 1 -18.35 -3.04 20.91
CA THR A 1 -18.06 -4.13 19.94
C THR A 1 -16.89 -3.71 19.05
N ARG A 2 -16.27 -4.62 18.30
CA ARG A 2 -15.15 -4.34 17.37
C ARG A 2 -15.45 -4.94 15.99
N ILE A 3 -14.95 -4.31 14.93
CA ILE A 3 -15.02 -4.77 13.54
C ILE A 3 -13.97 -5.88 13.32
N ILE A 4 -14.31 -6.88 12.52
CA ILE A 4 -13.44 -8.01 12.18
C ILE A 4 -13.02 -7.90 10.72
N ASP A 5 -11.70 -7.79 10.49
CA ASP A 5 -11.09 -8.14 9.21
C ASP A 5 -10.52 -9.56 9.32
N ALA A 6 -10.94 -10.45 8.43
CA ALA A 6 -10.54 -11.85 8.43
C ALA A 6 -9.56 -12.21 7.30
N ALA A 7 -9.09 -11.25 6.50
CA ALA A 7 -8.16 -11.55 5.42
C ALA A 7 -6.82 -12.06 5.95
N SER A 8 -6.40 -13.19 5.39
CA SER A 8 -5.05 -13.74 5.49
C SER A 8 -4.70 -14.33 4.13
N GLY A 9 -3.84 -13.65 3.37
CA GLY A 9 -3.49 -14.02 1.99
C GLY A 9 -4.18 -13.15 0.94
N TRP A 10 -4.17 -13.58 -0.32
CA TRP A 10 -4.44 -12.71 -1.48
C TRP A 10 -5.92 -12.33 -1.69
N PHE A 11 -6.85 -13.20 -1.28
CA PHE A 11 -8.27 -13.08 -1.65
C PHE A 11 -9.17 -13.22 -0.44
N ASP A 12 -10.20 -12.36 -0.37
CA ASP A 12 -11.29 -12.47 0.59
C ASP A 12 -11.97 -13.86 0.50
N LYS A 13 -12.35 -14.40 1.67
CA LYS A 13 -13.01 -15.71 1.81
C LYS A 13 -14.43 -15.59 2.37
N GLY A 14 -15.04 -14.40 2.32
CA GLY A 14 -16.38 -14.13 2.83
C GLY A 14 -16.48 -14.06 4.36
N GLY A 15 -15.35 -13.94 5.06
CA GLY A 15 -15.30 -13.88 6.53
C GLY A 15 -15.27 -12.46 7.06
N GLY A 16 -15.70 -12.28 8.31
CA GLY A 16 -15.64 -11.00 9.01
C GLY A 16 -16.61 -9.95 8.48
N ASP A 17 -16.39 -8.71 8.92
CA ASP A 17 -17.22 -7.55 8.63
C ASP A 17 -16.74 -6.77 7.40
N ILE A 18 -15.52 -7.03 6.91
CA ILE A 18 -14.87 -6.30 5.81
C ILE A 18 -14.59 -7.26 4.65
N CYS A 19 -14.84 -6.80 3.41
CA CYS A 19 -14.33 -7.44 2.21
C CYS A 19 -12.91 -6.93 1.97
N SER A 20 -11.92 -7.72 2.36
CA SER A 20 -10.52 -7.30 2.47
C SER A 20 -9.69 -7.95 1.37
N VAL A 21 -9.07 -7.12 0.52
CA VAL A 21 -8.39 -7.55 -0.72
C VAL A 21 -6.95 -7.05 -0.78
N HIS A 22 -6.05 -7.90 -1.29
CA HIS A 22 -4.62 -7.59 -1.41
C HIS A 22 -4.28 -7.51 -2.91
N VAL A 23 -3.83 -6.35 -3.39
CA VAL A 23 -3.53 -6.12 -4.81
C VAL A 23 -2.07 -5.70 -4.97
N TYR A 24 -1.31 -6.51 -5.69
CA TYR A 24 0.10 -6.25 -6.01
C TYR A 24 0.35 -6.40 -7.51
N ASN A 25 1.00 -5.40 -8.11
CA ASN A 25 1.49 -5.44 -9.50
C ASN A 25 0.42 -5.63 -10.60
N HIS A 26 -0.85 -5.36 -10.33
CA HIS A 26 -1.93 -5.32 -11.32
C HIS A 26 -2.98 -4.27 -10.95
N GLU A 27 -3.83 -3.90 -11.91
CA GLU A 27 -4.86 -2.89 -11.72
C GLU A 27 -5.87 -3.30 -10.64
N CYS A 28 -6.23 -2.35 -9.79
CA CYS A 28 -7.27 -2.53 -8.79
C CYS A 28 -8.66 -2.69 -9.44
N HIS A 29 -9.20 -3.91 -9.40
CA HIS A 29 -10.57 -4.21 -9.80
C HIS A 29 -11.38 -4.67 -8.59
N PHE A 30 -12.31 -3.83 -8.13
CA PHE A 30 -13.17 -4.13 -6.98
C PHE A 30 -14.53 -4.65 -7.45
N ILE A 31 -14.92 -5.81 -6.94
CA ILE A 31 -16.24 -6.39 -7.13
C ILE A 31 -17.12 -5.87 -5.99
N PRO A 32 -18.30 -5.28 -6.27
CA PRO A 32 -19.22 -4.84 -5.22
C PRO A 32 -19.56 -5.97 -4.23
N ASP A 33 -19.51 -5.65 -2.94
CA ASP A 33 -19.84 -6.56 -1.84
C ASP A 33 -20.85 -5.87 -0.92
N VAL A 34 -21.58 -6.65 -0.12
CA VAL A 34 -22.47 -6.12 0.93
C VAL A 34 -21.68 -5.55 2.11
N ARG A 35 -20.43 -5.99 2.30
CA ARG A 35 -19.47 -5.49 3.28
C ARG A 35 -18.66 -4.32 2.70
N PRO A 36 -18.15 -3.41 3.55
CA PRO A 36 -17.17 -2.40 3.13
C PRO A 36 -15.96 -3.06 2.46
N ILE A 37 -15.57 -2.56 1.30
CA ILE A 37 -14.40 -3.05 0.57
C ILE A 37 -13.17 -2.27 1.03
N VAL A 38 -12.12 -2.97 1.46
CA VAL A 38 -10.85 -2.38 1.88
C VAL A 38 -9.72 -3.04 1.09
N LEU A 39 -8.90 -2.20 0.44
CA LEU A 39 -7.62 -2.61 -0.13
C LEU A 39 -6.61 -2.68 1.01
N SER A 40 -6.62 -3.79 1.75
CA SER A 40 -5.89 -3.95 3.01
C SER A 40 -4.39 -4.17 2.83
N GLU A 41 -3.94 -4.49 1.62
CA GLU A 41 -2.54 -4.43 1.24
C GLU A 41 -2.38 -4.00 -0.22
N CYS A 42 -1.55 -2.99 -0.47
CA CYS A 42 -1.16 -2.56 -1.81
C CYS A 42 0.23 -1.92 -1.87
N GLY A 43 0.70 -1.64 -3.09
CA GLY A 43 2.01 -1.06 -3.33
C GLY A 43 3.10 -2.13 -3.28
N GLY A 44 3.70 -2.35 -2.12
CA GLY A 44 4.74 -3.37 -1.94
C GLY A 44 5.95 -3.18 -2.86
N TYR A 45 6.22 -1.94 -3.28
CA TYR A 45 7.27 -1.63 -4.25
C TYR A 45 8.65 -1.63 -3.59
N ILE A 46 9.57 -2.41 -4.16
CA ILE A 46 10.89 -2.63 -3.59
C ILE A 46 11.79 -1.42 -3.83
N TYR A 47 12.44 -0.92 -2.78
CA TYR A 47 13.51 0.07 -2.87
C TYR A 47 14.50 -0.13 -1.72
N SER A 48 15.68 -0.65 -2.01
CA SER A 48 16.73 -0.83 -1.01
C SER A 48 17.61 0.41 -0.91
N VAL A 49 17.78 0.94 0.31
CA VAL A 49 18.72 2.02 0.59
C VAL A 49 20.05 1.41 1.03
N LYS A 50 21.14 1.77 0.33
CA LYS A 50 22.48 1.27 0.63
C LYS A 50 22.83 1.51 2.10
N ASP A 51 23.50 0.54 2.73
CA ASP A 51 23.94 0.57 4.14
C ASP A 51 22.81 0.59 5.19
N HIS A 52 21.55 0.49 4.75
CA HIS A 52 20.36 0.45 5.62
C HIS A 52 19.48 -0.80 5.38
N VAL A 53 20.08 -1.88 4.89
CA VAL A 53 19.43 -3.19 4.65
C VAL A 53 19.86 -4.21 5.69
N CYS A 54 18.99 -5.18 6.01
CA CYS A 54 19.34 -6.30 6.88
C CYS A 54 20.34 -7.24 6.18
N ASN A 55 20.05 -7.58 4.92
CA ASN A 55 20.86 -8.50 4.11
C ASN A 55 21.32 -7.81 2.82
N THR A 56 22.47 -8.23 2.28
CA THR A 56 23.06 -7.66 1.06
C THR A 56 22.35 -8.08 -0.23
N LYS A 57 21.44 -9.05 -0.17
CA LYS A 57 20.60 -9.50 -1.29
C LYS A 57 19.13 -9.24 -0.96
N PRO A 58 18.52 -8.14 -1.41
CA PRO A 58 17.10 -7.92 -1.22
C PRO A 58 16.29 -8.98 -1.98
N TYR A 59 15.21 -9.47 -1.36
CA TYR A 59 14.27 -10.41 -1.99
C TYR A 59 13.12 -9.63 -2.65
N GLY A 60 12.75 -10.05 -3.87
CA GLY A 60 11.50 -9.64 -4.53
C GLY A 60 11.64 -9.10 -5.95
N TYR A 61 10.50 -8.86 -6.60
CA TYR A 61 10.39 -8.51 -8.02
C TYR A 61 10.17 -7.01 -8.25
N GLY A 62 10.89 -6.43 -9.22
CA GLY A 62 10.62 -5.05 -9.70
C GLY A 62 11.17 -3.95 -8.80
N SER A 63 12.47 -4.00 -8.51
CA SER A 63 13.19 -2.95 -7.76
C SER A 63 13.02 -1.57 -8.41
N THR A 64 12.55 -0.62 -7.62
CA THR A 64 12.61 0.79 -7.95
C THR A 64 14.02 1.28 -7.62
N GLY A 65 14.71 1.81 -8.62
CA GLY A 65 16.12 2.17 -8.48
C GLY A 65 16.38 3.42 -7.62
N SER A 66 15.34 4.16 -7.24
CA SER A 66 15.46 5.40 -6.48
C SER A 66 14.17 5.77 -5.72
N SER A 67 14.32 6.68 -4.75
CA SER A 67 13.21 7.30 -4.00
C SER A 67 12.19 7.94 -4.93
N GLU A 68 12.65 8.62 -5.99
CA GLU A 68 11.80 9.27 -6.97
C GLU A 68 10.95 8.25 -7.73
N HIS A 69 11.54 7.14 -8.16
CA HIS A 69 10.80 6.10 -8.87
C HIS A 69 9.79 5.39 -7.95
N LEU A 70 10.14 5.17 -6.68
CA LEU A 70 9.19 4.70 -5.67
C LEU A 70 8.01 5.67 -5.52
N LEU A 71 8.28 6.97 -5.40
CA LEU A 71 7.25 8.01 -5.31
C LEU A 71 6.35 8.01 -6.54
N GLN A 72 6.90 7.89 -7.76
CA GLN A 72 6.08 7.85 -8.98
C GLN A 72 5.15 6.65 -9.01
N ARG A 73 5.61 5.47 -8.58
CA ARG A 73 4.74 4.28 -8.50
C ARG A 73 3.63 4.45 -7.46
N ILE A 74 3.93 5.05 -6.31
CA ILE A 74 2.93 5.35 -5.28
C ILE A 74 1.91 6.38 -5.78
N LYS A 75 2.37 7.46 -6.45
CA LYS A 75 1.47 8.44 -7.09
C LYS A 75 0.52 7.76 -8.07
N LYS A 76 1.07 6.91 -8.95
CA LYS A 76 0.27 6.15 -9.90
C LYS A 76 -0.79 5.30 -9.20
N LEU A 77 -0.39 4.47 -8.24
CA LEU A 77 -1.31 3.61 -7.47
C LEU A 77 -2.45 4.42 -6.85
N TYR A 78 -2.12 5.49 -6.12
CA TYR A 78 -3.14 6.21 -5.38
C TYR A 78 -4.01 7.11 -6.25
N LEU A 79 -3.45 7.81 -7.22
CA LEU A 79 -4.17 8.78 -8.04
C LEU A 79 -4.93 8.12 -9.21
N GLU A 80 -4.37 7.06 -9.80
CA GLU A 80 -4.97 6.41 -10.97
C GLU A 80 -5.83 5.19 -10.59
N GLU A 81 -5.57 4.53 -9.46
CA GLU A 81 -6.29 3.30 -9.09
C GLU A 81 -7.15 3.47 -7.83
N VAL A 82 -6.57 3.93 -6.72
CA VAL A 82 -7.30 4.06 -5.44
C VAL A 82 -8.35 5.17 -5.49
N GLN A 83 -7.96 6.39 -5.91
CA GLN A 83 -8.86 7.55 -5.91
C GLN A 83 -10.12 7.32 -6.76
N PRO A 84 -10.05 6.83 -8.01
CA PRO A 84 -11.26 6.58 -8.79
C PRO A 84 -12.14 5.46 -8.19
N SER A 85 -11.54 4.53 -7.46
CA SER A 85 -12.23 3.39 -6.85
C SER A 85 -13.04 3.76 -5.61
N ILE A 86 -12.77 4.90 -4.99
CA ILE A 86 -13.61 5.44 -3.90
C ILE A 86 -15.07 5.58 -4.36
N SER A 87 -15.28 6.12 -5.58
CA SER A 87 -16.61 6.27 -6.17
C SER A 87 -17.33 4.95 -6.44
N LYS A 88 -16.58 3.83 -6.45
CA LYS A 88 -17.06 2.47 -6.72
C LYS A 88 -17.26 1.66 -5.43
N GLY A 89 -17.10 2.27 -4.26
CA GLY A 89 -17.34 1.63 -2.96
C GLY A 89 -16.09 1.23 -2.19
N LEU A 90 -14.89 1.61 -2.62
CA LEU A 90 -13.68 1.42 -1.82
C LEU A 90 -13.73 2.31 -0.58
N CYS A 91 -13.62 1.70 0.60
CA CYS A 91 -13.73 2.37 1.91
C CYS A 91 -12.37 2.66 2.56
N GLY A 92 -11.29 2.02 2.09
CA GLY A 92 -9.95 2.23 2.63
C GLY A 92 -8.88 1.57 1.79
N ALA A 93 -7.64 2.06 1.93
CA ALA A 93 -6.46 1.48 1.29
C ALA A 93 -5.25 1.58 2.24
N ILE A 94 -4.48 0.50 2.33
CA ILE A 94 -3.31 0.40 3.22
C ILE A 94 -2.08 0.04 2.38
N TYR A 95 -1.11 0.96 2.35
CA TYR A 95 0.19 0.70 1.72
C TYR A 95 0.99 -0.29 2.57
N THR A 96 1.42 -1.39 1.98
CA THR A 96 2.43 -2.27 2.57
C THR A 96 3.82 -1.75 2.16
N GLN A 97 4.70 -1.38 3.09
CA GLN A 97 4.60 -1.44 4.56
C GLN A 97 5.27 -0.24 5.23
N LEU A 98 5.21 -0.13 6.57
CA LEU A 98 5.80 0.98 7.31
C LEU A 98 7.33 0.98 7.23
N SER A 99 7.98 -0.11 7.65
CA SER A 99 9.44 -0.23 7.63
C SER A 99 9.85 -1.46 6.86
N ASP A 100 11.08 -1.47 6.33
CA ASP A 100 11.66 -2.71 5.81
C ASP A 100 11.76 -3.76 6.93
N VAL A 101 11.56 -5.02 6.55
CA VAL A 101 11.65 -6.17 7.44
C VAL A 101 12.51 -7.22 6.75
N GLU A 102 13.69 -7.50 7.32
CA GLU A 102 14.64 -8.50 6.81
C GLU A 102 14.94 -8.29 5.32
N ASP A 103 14.46 -9.20 4.46
CA ASP A 103 14.66 -9.17 3.01
C ASP A 103 13.61 -8.34 2.26
N GLU A 104 12.50 -7.97 2.92
CA GLU A 104 11.43 -7.16 2.37
C GLU A 104 11.79 -5.67 2.47
N THR A 105 12.19 -5.10 1.33
CA THR A 105 12.66 -3.70 1.24
C THR A 105 11.65 -2.74 0.62
N ASN A 106 10.35 -3.01 0.80
CA ASN A 106 9.24 -2.21 0.29
C ASN A 106 8.62 -1.26 1.33
N GLY A 107 9.26 -1.12 2.51
CA GLY A 107 8.84 -0.19 3.54
C GLY A 107 9.08 1.28 3.16
N ILE A 108 8.30 2.19 3.73
CA ILE A 108 8.51 3.64 3.58
C ILE A 108 9.66 4.18 4.45
N VAL A 109 10.11 3.41 5.43
CA VAL A 109 11.30 3.66 6.26
C VAL A 109 12.25 2.46 6.16
N THR A 110 13.56 2.70 6.26
CA THR A 110 14.56 1.62 6.22
C THR A 110 14.47 0.65 7.38
N TYR A 111 15.16 -0.49 7.26
CA TYR A 111 15.16 -1.58 8.26
C TYR A 111 15.56 -1.08 9.66
N ASP A 112 16.60 -0.25 9.71
CA ASP A 112 17.10 0.39 10.93
C ASP A 112 16.32 1.64 11.36
N ARG A 113 15.27 2.00 10.60
CA ARG A 113 14.39 3.16 10.81
C ARG A 113 15.12 4.52 10.81
N LYS A 114 16.31 4.60 10.20
CA LYS A 114 17.10 5.85 10.15
C LYS A 114 16.80 6.71 8.93
N VAL A 115 16.30 6.12 7.84
CA VAL A 115 16.03 6.84 6.59
C VAL A 115 14.57 6.68 6.21
N VAL A 116 13.87 7.81 6.09
CA VAL A 116 12.55 7.87 5.46
C VAL A 116 12.76 7.93 3.95
N LYS A 117 12.21 6.97 3.21
CA LYS A 117 12.47 6.80 1.77
C LYS A 117 11.67 7.73 0.88
N LEU A 118 10.68 8.44 1.42
CA LEU A 118 9.75 9.28 0.67
C LEU A 118 9.57 10.64 1.35
N PRO A 119 9.50 11.74 0.59
CA PRO A 119 9.21 13.05 1.17
C PRO A 119 7.80 13.09 1.78
N ALA A 120 7.70 13.49 3.05
CA ALA A 120 6.42 13.51 3.76
C ALA A 120 5.38 14.44 3.12
N ASP A 121 5.81 15.59 2.57
CA ASP A 121 4.91 16.54 1.93
C ASP A 121 4.33 16.02 0.62
N GLU A 122 5.11 15.27 -0.16
CA GLU A 122 4.62 14.58 -1.35
C GLU A 122 3.57 13.53 -0.99
N MET A 123 3.82 12.73 0.06
CA MET A 123 2.84 11.75 0.54
C MET A 123 1.55 12.41 1.05
N ARG A 124 1.66 13.51 1.81
CA ARG A 124 0.49 14.30 2.24
C ARG A 124 -0.31 14.83 1.04
N GLY A 125 0.38 15.32 0.01
CA GLY A 125 -0.26 15.82 -1.21
C GLY A 125 -1.08 14.74 -1.94
N ILE A 126 -0.57 13.51 -2.00
CA ILE A 126 -1.30 12.37 -2.57
C ILE A 126 -2.58 12.09 -1.77
N PHE A 127 -2.49 12.05 -0.43
CA PHE A 127 -3.61 11.68 0.43
C PHE A 127 -4.64 12.79 0.62
N ALA A 128 -4.28 14.06 0.46
CA ALA A 128 -5.21 15.18 0.58
C ALA A 128 -6.41 15.05 -0.36
N GLY A 129 -6.21 14.51 -1.57
CA GLY A 129 -7.27 14.28 -2.55
C GLY A 129 -8.13 13.02 -2.30
N LEU A 130 -7.78 12.21 -1.30
CA LEU A 130 -8.52 10.99 -0.93
C LEU A 130 -9.45 11.19 0.26
N VAL A 131 -9.31 12.31 0.99
CA VAL A 131 -10.16 12.63 2.12
C VAL A 131 -11.54 13.00 1.58
N ILE A 132 -12.52 12.15 1.86
CA ILE A 132 -13.93 12.45 1.61
C ILE A 132 -14.37 13.41 2.72
N SER A 133 -14.40 14.71 2.44
CA SER A 133 -15.09 15.67 3.31
C SER A 133 -16.59 15.40 3.25
N ASP A 134 -17.26 15.47 4.41
CA ASP A 134 -18.67 15.13 4.60
C ASP A 134 -19.56 15.58 3.41
N ARG A 135 -20.30 14.62 2.84
CA ARG A 135 -21.41 14.89 1.91
C ARG A 135 -22.63 15.40 2.69
#